data_AF-A0A3D9ZEQ3-F1
#
_entry.id   AF-A0A3D9ZEQ3-F1
#
_cell.length_a   1.000
_cell.length_b   1.000
_cell.length_c   1.000
_cell.angle_alpha   90.00
_cell.angle_beta   90.00
_cell.angle_gamma   90.00
#
_symmetry.space_group_name_H-M   'P 1'
#
loop_
_entity.id
_entity.type
_entity.pdbx_description
1 polymer ?
#
loop_
_entity_poly.entity_id
_entity_poly.type
_entity_poly.pdbx_seq_one_letter_code
_entity_poly.pdbx_strand_id
1 'polypeptide(L)'
;MARPGSSRCRALSAVAVFGFFLAPIAPLPTPVDDGSLVFCLDHQTDLIRAAIALDRGTPAERPDQIRVGSQDLRVAEWRRSYPADFDRSCAALRAAGPADKVQTPADSTRPNPWFAPVTTLTATVVGALLTFLVTRSRDQVAQRRQEANELHSAVQAFESVVHRYAHGWLKEATDAPSAPQVIERTVDLQTKLRRVHLARPDWPEPTEVLARLDKEPLGRYLIDTEAWAALDPKRRVERGTRIFGSLANLTRDADHIAYRHDHPRHNKQPEQRPATPEIG
;
A
#
# COMPACT_ATOMS: atom_id res chain seq x y z
N MET A 1 -21.37 -43.84 -9.71
CA MET A 1 -22.32 -42.71 -9.65
C MET A 1 -21.59 -41.46 -10.11
N ALA A 2 -21.85 -41.04 -11.35
CA ALA A 2 -21.17 -39.93 -12.01
C ALA A 2 -21.82 -38.59 -11.62
N ARG A 3 -21.00 -37.60 -11.21
CA ARG A 3 -21.46 -36.24 -10.93
C ARG A 3 -21.57 -35.46 -12.25
N PRO A 4 -22.66 -34.71 -12.49
CA PRO A 4 -22.81 -33.91 -13.69
C PRO A 4 -21.90 -32.68 -13.61
N GLY A 5 -21.06 -32.51 -14.63
CA GLY A 5 -20.21 -31.34 -14.83
C GLY A 5 -21.06 -30.13 -15.17
N SER A 6 -21.03 -29.12 -14.29
CA SER A 6 -21.64 -27.81 -14.56
C SER A 6 -20.71 -26.99 -15.44
N SER A 7 -20.97 -27.03 -16.75
CA SER A 7 -20.44 -26.09 -17.73
C SER A 7 -20.94 -24.69 -17.42
N ARG A 8 -20.22 -23.95 -16.57
CA ARG A 8 -20.44 -22.52 -16.39
C ARG A 8 -19.96 -21.80 -17.65
N CYS A 9 -20.91 -21.28 -18.43
CA CYS A 9 -20.68 -20.25 -19.43
C CYS A 9 -19.86 -19.11 -18.80
N ARG A 10 -18.55 -19.11 -19.03
CA ARG A 10 -17.71 -17.93 -18.83
C ARG A 10 -18.09 -16.95 -19.93
N ALA A 11 -18.99 -16.02 -19.62
CA ALA A 11 -19.11 -14.80 -20.39
C ALA A 11 -17.75 -14.09 -20.30
N LEU A 12 -16.95 -14.24 -21.34
CA LEU A 12 -15.74 -13.47 -21.57
C LEU A 12 -16.17 -12.03 -21.83
N SER A 13 -16.36 -11.26 -20.75
CA SER A 13 -16.28 -9.82 -20.83
C SER A 13 -14.83 -9.47 -21.15
N ALA A 14 -14.53 -9.41 -22.44
CA ALA A 14 -13.35 -8.74 -22.97
C ALA A 14 -13.50 -7.24 -22.70
N VAL A 15 -13.33 -6.84 -21.44
CA VAL A 15 -12.90 -5.49 -21.14
C VAL A 15 -11.49 -5.43 -21.69
N ALA A 16 -11.35 -4.84 -22.88
CA ALA A 16 -10.08 -4.35 -23.38
C ALA A 16 -9.58 -3.31 -22.37
N VAL A 17 -8.97 -3.78 -21.29
CA VAL A 17 -7.99 -3.01 -20.55
C VAL A 17 -6.89 -2.82 -21.57
N PHE A 18 -6.96 -1.70 -22.30
CA PHE A 18 -5.79 -1.13 -22.92
C PHE A 18 -4.77 -1.05 -21.79
N GLY A 19 -3.88 -2.04 -21.78
CA GLY A 19 -2.67 -2.02 -21.02
C GLY A 19 -1.91 -0.82 -21.52
N PHE A 20 -2.20 0.33 -20.92
CA PHE A 20 -1.32 1.46 -20.88
C PHE A 20 -0.12 0.95 -20.07
N PHE A 21 0.72 0.17 -20.76
CA PHE A 21 2.10 -0.05 -20.42
C PHE A 21 2.72 1.34 -20.45
N LEU A 22 2.52 2.10 -19.37
CA LEU A 22 3.41 3.15 -18.93
C LEU A 22 4.70 2.44 -18.51
N ALA A 23 5.41 1.88 -19.49
CA ALA A 23 6.83 2.17 -19.51
C ALA A 23 6.89 3.70 -19.43
N PRO A 24 7.66 4.29 -18.49
CA PRO A 24 8.02 5.68 -18.66
C PRO A 24 8.76 5.71 -20.00
N ILE A 25 8.05 6.05 -21.07
CA ILE A 25 8.65 6.72 -22.20
C ILE A 25 9.21 7.95 -21.53
N ALA A 26 10.51 7.88 -21.16
CA ALA A 26 11.23 9.07 -20.80
C ALA A 26 10.97 10.00 -21.98
N PRO A 27 10.20 11.09 -21.78
CA PRO A 27 9.89 11.97 -22.88
C PRO A 27 11.24 12.31 -23.52
N LEU A 28 11.36 12.04 -24.82
CA LEU A 28 12.52 12.50 -25.58
C LEU A 28 12.71 13.96 -25.18
N PRO A 29 13.92 14.37 -24.77
CA PRO A 29 14.17 15.71 -24.28
C PRO A 29 13.68 16.66 -25.35
N THR A 30 12.52 17.26 -25.12
CA THR A 30 11.98 18.26 -26.03
C THR A 30 12.99 19.39 -26.02
N PRO A 31 13.32 19.97 -27.18
CA PRO A 31 14.23 21.12 -27.22
C PRO A 31 13.76 22.12 -26.17
N VAL A 32 14.67 22.47 -25.27
CA VAL A 32 14.39 23.40 -24.17
C VAL A 32 13.87 24.67 -24.83
N ASP A 33 12.61 24.98 -24.58
CA ASP A 33 12.02 26.21 -25.04
C ASP A 33 12.71 27.34 -24.27
N ASP A 34 13.68 28.00 -24.90
CA ASP A 34 14.44 29.10 -24.31
C ASP A 34 13.51 30.19 -23.75
N GLY A 35 12.32 30.36 -24.33
CA GLY A 35 11.28 31.27 -23.83
C GLY A 35 10.74 30.85 -22.45
N SER A 36 10.54 29.55 -22.23
CA SER A 36 10.09 29.02 -20.94
C SER A 36 11.10 29.26 -19.82
N LEU A 37 12.39 29.14 -20.16
CA LEU A 37 13.46 29.37 -19.23
C LEU A 37 13.57 30.86 -18.85
N VAL A 38 13.54 31.75 -19.85
CA VAL A 38 13.56 33.20 -19.61
C VAL A 38 12.38 33.61 -18.72
N PHE A 39 11.17 33.10 -18.98
CA PHE A 39 10.00 33.37 -18.14
C PHE A 39 10.20 32.96 -16.67
N CYS A 40 10.67 31.73 -16.43
CA CYS A 40 10.91 31.24 -15.06
C CYS A 40 12.04 31.99 -14.34
N LEU A 41 13.04 32.47 -15.07
CA LEU A 41 14.14 33.28 -14.51
C LEU A 41 13.74 34.74 -14.25
N ASP A 42 12.72 35.26 -14.94
CA ASP A 42 12.13 36.57 -14.68
C ASP A 42 11.18 36.52 -13.46
N HIS A 43 10.57 35.36 -13.19
CA HIS A 43 9.62 35.12 -12.09
C HIS A 43 10.22 34.29 -10.94
N GLN A 44 11.43 34.63 -10.48
CA GLN A 44 12.20 33.83 -9.52
C GLN A 44 11.46 33.55 -8.21
N THR A 45 10.79 34.55 -7.66
CA THR A 45 10.06 34.41 -6.39
C THR A 45 8.90 33.41 -6.52
N ASP A 46 8.16 33.46 -7.62
CA ASP A 46 7.03 32.56 -7.86
C ASP A 46 7.53 31.15 -8.21
N LEU A 47 8.68 31.04 -8.87
CA LEU A 47 9.36 29.76 -9.11
C LEU A 47 9.76 29.07 -7.80
N ILE A 48 10.30 29.81 -6.83
CA ILE A 48 10.65 29.28 -5.51
C ILE A 48 9.38 28.84 -4.77
N ARG A 49 8.29 29.61 -4.82
CA ARG A 49 7.00 29.19 -4.22
C ARG A 49 6.47 27.90 -4.85
N ALA A 50 6.54 27.77 -6.18
CA ALA A 50 6.14 26.56 -6.87
C ALA A 50 7.01 25.35 -6.44
N ALA A 51 8.31 25.56 -6.23
CA ALA A 51 9.21 24.53 -5.73
C ALA A 51 8.86 24.07 -4.30
N ILE A 52 8.55 25.00 -3.41
CA ILE A 52 8.11 24.70 -2.04
C ILE A 52 6.78 23.95 -2.06
N ALA A 53 5.81 24.38 -2.88
CA ALA A 53 4.52 23.71 -3.02
C ALA A 53 4.63 22.26 -3.55
N LEU A 54 5.67 21.98 -4.35
CA LEU A 54 5.99 20.65 -4.87
C LEU A 54 6.91 19.83 -3.94
N ASP A 55 7.19 20.33 -2.74
CA ASP A 55 8.08 19.72 -1.75
C ASP A 55 9.51 19.47 -2.31
N ARG A 56 10.00 20.41 -3.13
CA ARG A 56 11.36 20.38 -3.72
C ARG A 56 12.38 21.19 -2.94
N GLY A 57 11.93 21.88 -1.89
CA GLY A 57 12.77 22.64 -0.98
C GLY A 57 11.92 23.34 0.06
N THR A 58 12.59 23.99 1.00
CA THR A 58 11.98 24.79 2.06
C THR A 58 12.34 26.27 1.90
N PRO A 59 11.60 27.20 2.52
CA PRO A 59 11.95 28.62 2.50
C PRO A 59 13.37 28.85 3.06
N ALA A 60 14.19 29.59 2.31
CA ALA A 60 15.47 30.09 2.80
C ALA A 60 15.28 31.43 3.54
N GLU A 61 16.35 31.94 4.14
CA GLU A 61 16.33 33.23 4.86
C GLU A 61 16.13 34.42 3.91
N ARG A 62 16.64 34.32 2.67
CA ARG A 62 16.45 35.34 1.64
C ARG A 62 15.40 34.90 0.61
N PRO A 63 14.56 35.83 0.11
CA PRO A 63 13.46 35.51 -0.80
C PRO A 63 13.92 35.07 -2.20
N ASP A 64 15.18 35.31 -2.58
CA ASP A 64 15.81 34.87 -3.83
C ASP A 64 16.46 33.47 -3.73
N GLN A 65 16.27 32.79 -2.60
CA GLN A 65 16.92 31.51 -2.31
C GLN A 65 15.92 30.43 -1.92
N ILE A 66 16.31 29.19 -2.20
CA ILE A 66 15.60 27.99 -1.77
C ILE A 66 16.54 27.11 -0.96
N ARG A 67 16.04 26.56 0.15
CA ARG A 67 16.79 25.62 0.98
C ARG A 67 16.52 24.19 0.53
N VAL A 68 17.54 23.53 0.00
CA VAL A 68 17.48 22.11 -0.41
C VAL A 68 18.42 21.31 0.49
N GLY A 69 17.84 20.48 1.36
CA GLY A 69 18.60 19.87 2.45
C GLY A 69 19.10 20.95 3.42
N SER A 70 20.42 21.02 3.62
CA SER A 70 21.07 22.01 4.49
C SER A 70 21.69 23.20 3.74
N GLN A 71 21.47 23.31 2.42
CA GLN A 71 22.09 24.33 1.58
C GLN A 71 21.07 25.36 1.10
N ASP A 72 21.41 26.64 1.25
CA ASP A 72 20.65 27.76 0.70
C ASP A 72 21.21 28.12 -0.67
N LEU A 73 20.47 27.80 -1.71
CA LEU A 73 20.89 27.96 -3.09
C LEU A 73 20.15 29.12 -3.74
N ARG A 74 20.87 29.96 -4.49
CA ARG A 74 20.22 30.88 -5.43
C ARG A 74 19.62 30.10 -6.59
N VAL A 75 18.61 30.66 -7.26
CA VAL A 75 17.91 30.00 -8.37
C VAL A 75 18.88 29.47 -9.45
N ALA A 76 19.92 30.21 -9.80
CA ALA A 76 20.93 29.79 -10.79
C ALA A 76 21.82 28.63 -10.32
N GLU A 77 22.08 28.53 -9.01
CA GLU A 77 22.83 27.41 -8.41
C GLU A 77 21.92 26.19 -8.29
N TRP A 78 20.69 26.38 -7.83
CA TRP A 78 19.68 25.33 -7.74
C TRP A 78 19.41 24.68 -9.10
N ARG A 79 19.29 25.46 -10.18
CA ARG A 79 19.15 24.94 -11.55
C ARG A 79 20.32 24.05 -11.98
N ARG A 80 21.56 24.43 -11.64
CA ARG A 80 22.76 23.66 -12.02
C ARG A 80 22.87 22.36 -11.22
N SER A 81 22.56 22.41 -9.92
CA SER A 81 22.69 21.26 -9.03
C SER A 81 21.49 20.30 -9.10
N TYR A 82 20.28 20.82 -9.39
CA TYR A 82 19.02 20.08 -9.40
C TYR A 82 18.15 20.41 -10.64
N PRO A 83 18.65 20.16 -11.87
CA PRO A 83 17.96 20.58 -13.09
C PRO A 83 16.56 19.98 -13.23
N ALA A 84 16.37 18.70 -12.88
CA ALA A 84 15.07 18.03 -13.01
C ALA A 84 14.00 18.53 -12.03
N ASP A 85 14.40 19.07 -10.87
CA ASP A 85 13.47 19.69 -9.92
C ASP A 85 13.16 21.12 -10.34
N PHE A 86 14.17 21.86 -10.81
CA PHE A 86 13.99 23.18 -11.42
C PHE A 86 13.00 23.13 -12.60
N ASP A 87 13.18 22.19 -13.53
CA ASP A 87 12.32 22.06 -14.72
C ASP A 87 10.87 21.74 -14.35
N ARG A 88 10.67 20.90 -13.31
CA ARG A 88 9.33 20.59 -12.80
C ARG A 88 8.66 21.78 -12.14
N SER A 89 9.39 22.53 -11.33
CA SER A 89 8.87 23.76 -10.71
C SER A 89 8.59 24.84 -11.75
N CYS A 90 9.43 24.98 -12.76
CA CYS A 90 9.21 25.91 -13.88
C CYS A 90 7.99 25.49 -14.72
N ALA A 91 7.80 24.19 -14.98
CA ALA A 91 6.59 23.69 -15.63
C ALA A 91 5.33 23.98 -14.79
N ALA A 92 5.39 23.78 -13.47
CA ALA A 92 4.29 24.09 -12.57
C ALA A 92 3.99 25.60 -12.50
N LEU A 93 5.03 26.44 -12.46
CA LEU A 93 4.87 27.89 -12.50
C LEU A 93 4.19 28.34 -13.80
N ARG A 94 4.61 27.83 -14.95
CA ARG A 94 3.97 28.15 -16.23
C ARG A 94 2.52 27.66 -16.30
N ALA A 95 2.22 26.50 -15.73
CA ALA A 95 0.86 26.00 -15.61
C ALA A 95 -0.01 26.83 -14.66
N ALA A 96 0.62 27.49 -13.67
CA ALA A 96 -0.04 28.38 -12.72
C ALA A 96 -0.05 29.86 -13.14
N GLY A 97 0.70 30.23 -14.19
CA GLY A 97 0.73 31.56 -14.75
C GLY A 97 -0.67 32.02 -15.18
N PRO A 98 -0.91 33.35 -15.28
CA PRO A 98 -2.23 33.89 -15.56
C PRO A 98 -2.79 33.23 -16.81
N ALA A 99 -3.93 32.55 -16.67
CA ALA A 99 -4.67 31.88 -17.74
C ALA A 99 -5.15 32.85 -18.85
N ASP A 100 -4.73 34.12 -18.79
CA ASP A 100 -5.23 35.25 -19.58
C ASP A 100 -4.43 35.53 -20.86
N LYS A 101 -3.47 34.69 -21.24
CA LYS A 101 -2.83 34.80 -22.57
C LYS A 101 -2.67 33.46 -23.25
N VAL A 102 -3.79 32.76 -23.47
CA VAL A 102 -3.96 32.15 -24.80
C VAL A 102 -4.00 33.34 -25.77
N GLN A 103 -2.85 33.71 -26.30
CA GLN A 103 -2.80 34.46 -27.55
C GLN A 103 -3.42 33.54 -28.60
N THR A 104 -4.74 33.60 -28.72
CA THR A 104 -5.37 33.33 -30.00
C THR A 104 -4.61 34.18 -31.02
N PRO A 105 -4.08 33.60 -32.11
CA PRO A 105 -3.49 34.40 -33.16
C PRO A 105 -4.50 35.46 -33.52
N ALA A 106 -4.04 36.71 -33.62
CA ALA A 106 -4.84 37.86 -34.01
C ALA A 106 -5.20 37.74 -35.50
N ASP A 107 -5.91 36.67 -35.86
CA ASP A 107 -6.66 36.55 -37.10
C ASP A 107 -8.12 36.77 -36.76
N SER A 108 -8.68 37.78 -37.41
CA SER A 108 -10.03 38.30 -37.32
C SER A 108 -11.11 37.26 -37.59
N THR A 109 -11.31 36.33 -36.66
CA THR A 109 -12.46 35.42 -36.65
C THR A 109 -13.18 35.61 -35.32
N ARG A 110 -14.33 36.29 -35.36
CA ARG A 110 -15.20 36.52 -34.20
C ARG A 110 -15.29 35.21 -33.38
N PRO A 111 -14.81 35.18 -32.13
CA PRO A 111 -14.97 33.99 -31.29
C PRO A 111 -16.46 33.77 -31.12
N ASN A 112 -16.92 32.60 -31.55
CA ASN A 112 -18.31 32.19 -31.37
C ASN A 112 -18.60 32.17 -29.85
N PRO A 113 -19.54 33.01 -29.34
CA PRO A 113 -19.76 33.25 -27.91
C PRO A 113 -20.14 32.00 -27.10
N TRP A 114 -20.41 30.88 -27.78
CA TRP A 114 -20.73 29.59 -27.19
C TRP A 114 -19.51 28.81 -26.68
N PHE A 115 -18.27 29.14 -27.09
CA PHE A 115 -17.08 28.36 -26.69
C PHE A 115 -16.34 28.88 -25.45
N ALA A 116 -16.49 30.17 -25.11
CA ALA A 116 -15.89 30.75 -23.91
C ALA A 116 -16.35 30.12 -22.58
N PRO A 117 -17.64 29.72 -22.38
CA PRO A 117 -18.05 29.05 -21.15
C PRO A 117 -17.62 27.58 -21.07
N VAL A 118 -17.27 26.95 -22.19
CA VAL A 118 -16.91 25.51 -22.23
C VAL A 118 -15.52 25.28 -21.64
N THR A 119 -14.55 26.16 -21.91
CA THR A 119 -13.17 26.00 -21.44
C THR A 119 -13.04 26.18 -19.92
N THR A 120 -13.74 27.15 -19.34
CA THR A 120 -13.76 27.37 -17.87
C THR A 120 -14.44 26.21 -17.12
N LEU A 121 -15.50 25.63 -17.69
CA LEU A 121 -16.13 24.43 -17.14
C LEU A 121 -15.20 23.20 -17.22
N THR A 122 -14.41 23.05 -18.27
CA THR A 122 -13.48 21.90 -18.36
C THR A 122 -12.40 21.94 -17.28
N ALA A 123 -11.84 23.10 -16.98
CA ALA A 123 -10.79 23.23 -15.95
C ALA A 123 -11.30 22.89 -14.55
N THR A 124 -12.52 23.36 -14.20
CA THR A 124 -13.13 23.04 -12.89
C THR A 124 -13.47 21.56 -12.77
N VAL A 125 -13.99 20.94 -13.84
CA VAL A 125 -14.28 19.50 -13.88
C VAL A 125 -13.01 18.67 -13.74
N VAL A 126 -11.92 19.02 -14.43
CA VAL A 126 -10.64 18.31 -14.33
C VAL A 126 -10.05 18.47 -12.92
N GLY A 127 -10.08 19.68 -12.34
CA GLY A 127 -9.61 19.92 -10.98
C GLY A 127 -10.40 19.14 -9.93
N ALA A 128 -11.73 19.09 -10.07
CA ALA A 128 -12.60 18.30 -9.20
C ALA A 128 -12.33 16.79 -9.33
N LEU A 129 -12.14 16.30 -10.56
CA LEU A 129 -11.84 14.89 -10.82
C LEU A 129 -10.48 14.48 -10.22
N LEU A 130 -9.45 15.29 -10.40
CA LEU A 130 -8.13 15.04 -9.80
C LEU A 130 -8.20 15.02 -8.27
N THR A 131 -8.92 15.99 -7.69
CA THR A 131 -9.13 16.05 -6.23
C THR A 131 -9.85 14.80 -5.73
N PHE A 132 -10.91 14.38 -6.43
CA PHE A 132 -11.66 13.17 -6.09
C PHE A 132 -10.77 11.92 -6.16
N LEU A 133 -9.93 11.78 -7.20
CA LEU A 133 -9.00 10.67 -7.32
C LEU A 133 -7.95 10.65 -6.21
N VAL A 134 -7.40 11.82 -5.85
CA VAL A 134 -6.44 11.94 -4.75
C VAL A 134 -7.09 11.57 -3.42
N THR A 135 -8.28 12.10 -3.10
CA THR A 135 -9.00 11.77 -1.87
C THR A 135 -9.32 10.29 -1.80
N ARG A 136 -9.89 9.71 -2.87
CA ARG A 136 -10.19 8.28 -2.94
C ARG A 136 -8.95 7.42 -2.74
N SER A 137 -7.80 7.84 -3.29
CA SER A 137 -6.54 7.11 -3.11
C SER A 137 -6.06 7.14 -1.66
N ARG A 138 -6.20 8.28 -0.96
CA ARG A 138 -5.85 8.44 0.45
C ARG A 138 -6.75 7.61 1.34
N ASP A 139 -8.06 7.62 1.11
CA ASP A 139 -9.03 6.83 1.87
C ASP A 139 -8.73 5.33 1.74
N GLN A 140 -8.40 4.87 0.54
CA GLN A 140 -8.02 3.47 0.32
C GLN A 140 -6.71 3.07 1.01
N VAL A 141 -5.75 3.99 1.13
CA VAL A 141 -4.50 3.74 1.87
C VAL A 141 -4.76 3.71 3.38
N ALA A 142 -5.56 4.66 3.88
CA ALA A 142 -5.95 4.72 5.28
C ALA A 142 -6.74 3.47 5.71
N GLN A 143 -7.70 3.03 4.90
CA GLN A 143 -8.46 1.81 5.14
C GLN A 143 -7.56 0.57 5.18
N ARG A 144 -6.62 0.44 4.24
CA ARG A 144 -5.65 -0.67 4.22
C ARG A 144 -4.77 -0.70 5.47
N ARG A 145 -4.26 0.46 5.89
CA ARG A 145 -3.50 0.62 7.14
C ARG A 145 -4.30 0.18 8.36
N GLN A 146 -5.55 0.61 8.43
CA GLN A 146 -6.45 0.22 9.51
C GLN A 146 -6.67 -1.30 9.53
N GLU A 147 -6.98 -1.91 8.39
CA GLU A 147 -7.18 -3.36 8.29
C GLU A 147 -5.91 -4.15 8.65
N ALA A 148 -4.74 -3.69 8.23
CA ALA A 148 -3.45 -4.29 8.58
C ALA A 148 -3.18 -4.20 10.10
N ASN A 149 -3.42 -3.04 10.70
CA ASN A 149 -3.27 -2.85 12.16
C ASN A 149 -4.27 -3.71 12.95
N GLU A 150 -5.52 -3.83 12.47
CA GLU A 150 -6.52 -4.72 13.07
C GLU A 150 -6.07 -6.19 13.00
N LEU A 151 -5.49 -6.62 11.88
CA LEU A 151 -4.95 -7.97 11.74
C LEU A 151 -3.75 -8.19 12.68
N HIS A 152 -2.81 -7.26 12.72
CA HIS A 152 -1.63 -7.35 13.60
C HIS A 152 -2.03 -7.42 15.07
N SER A 153 -2.97 -6.58 15.51
CA SER A 153 -3.53 -6.62 16.87
C SER A 153 -4.20 -7.97 17.18
N ALA A 154 -4.96 -8.53 16.24
CA ALA A 154 -5.59 -9.85 16.40
C ALA A 154 -4.54 -10.98 16.50
N VAL A 155 -3.45 -10.90 15.73
CA VAL A 155 -2.32 -11.86 15.80
C VAL A 155 -1.66 -11.81 17.18
N GLN A 156 -1.31 -10.62 17.69
CA GLN A 156 -0.71 -10.46 19.02
C GLN A 156 -1.64 -10.94 20.14
N ALA A 157 -2.94 -10.62 20.05
CA ALA A 157 -3.92 -11.07 21.02
C ALA A 157 -4.06 -12.60 21.02
N PHE A 158 -4.10 -13.22 19.84
CA PHE A 158 -4.10 -14.67 19.70
C PHE A 158 -2.81 -15.28 20.26
N GLU A 159 -1.66 -14.79 19.85
CA GLU A 159 -0.35 -15.25 20.30
C GLU A 159 -0.22 -15.24 21.82
N SER A 160 -0.58 -14.12 22.47
CA SER A 160 -0.49 -13.99 23.93
C SER A 160 -1.37 -15.02 24.67
N VAL A 161 -2.58 -15.30 24.16
CA VAL A 161 -3.50 -16.27 24.75
C VAL A 161 -3.01 -17.69 24.51
N VAL A 162 -2.55 -18.02 23.31
CA VAL A 162 -2.00 -19.35 23.01
C VAL A 162 -0.69 -19.60 23.77
N HIS A 163 0.16 -18.58 23.96
CA HIS A 163 1.36 -18.67 24.79
C HIS A 163 1.00 -19.06 26.23
N ARG A 164 0.03 -18.36 26.85
CA ARG A 164 -0.43 -18.69 28.20
C ARG A 164 -1.04 -20.10 28.27
N TYR A 165 -1.83 -20.47 27.26
CA TYR A 165 -2.43 -21.79 27.14
C TYR A 165 -1.34 -22.89 27.04
N ALA A 166 -0.37 -22.73 26.15
CA ALA A 166 0.75 -23.65 25.95
C ALA A 166 1.71 -23.71 27.15
N HIS A 167 1.91 -22.60 27.87
CA HIS A 167 2.64 -22.62 29.14
C HIS A 167 1.89 -23.41 30.21
N GLY A 168 0.56 -23.41 30.18
CA GLY A 168 -0.25 -24.32 30.98
C GLY A 168 0.12 -25.77 30.74
N TRP A 169 0.29 -26.18 29.46
CA TRP A 169 0.77 -27.52 29.04
C TRP A 169 2.15 -27.91 29.56
N LEU A 170 3.05 -26.94 29.74
CA LEU A 170 4.41 -27.20 30.20
C LEU A 170 4.56 -27.22 31.72
N LYS A 171 3.73 -26.48 32.44
CA LYS A 171 3.73 -26.51 33.91
C LYS A 171 2.95 -27.73 34.36
N GLU A 172 3.37 -28.37 35.44
CA GLU A 172 2.58 -29.39 36.16
C GLU A 172 1.38 -28.73 36.87
N ALA A 173 0.63 -27.90 36.14
CA ALA A 173 -0.57 -27.27 36.63
C ALA A 173 -1.63 -28.34 36.86
N THR A 174 -2.24 -28.29 38.04
CA THR A 174 -3.33 -29.17 38.44
C THR A 174 -4.59 -28.92 37.60
N ASP A 175 -4.78 -27.68 37.17
CA ASP A 175 -5.94 -27.25 36.38
C ASP A 175 -5.63 -27.18 34.88
N ALA A 176 -6.61 -27.59 34.06
CA ALA A 176 -6.51 -27.49 32.62
C ALA A 176 -6.47 -26.01 32.17
N PRO A 177 -5.63 -25.67 31.18
CA PRO A 177 -5.56 -24.31 30.65
C PRO A 177 -6.90 -23.90 30.01
N SER A 178 -7.29 -22.63 30.21
CA SER A 178 -8.59 -22.10 29.77
C SER A 178 -8.70 -22.05 28.24
N ALA A 179 -9.50 -22.95 27.66
CA ALA A 179 -9.78 -23.01 26.22
C ALA A 179 -10.69 -21.88 25.68
N PRO A 180 -11.69 -21.34 26.41
CA PRO A 180 -12.62 -20.34 25.87
C PRO A 180 -11.95 -19.10 25.26
N GLN A 181 -10.90 -18.57 25.91
CA GLN A 181 -10.17 -17.40 25.40
C GLN A 181 -9.43 -17.71 24.09
N VAL A 182 -8.88 -18.93 23.96
CA VAL A 182 -8.20 -19.37 22.73
C VAL A 182 -9.20 -19.43 21.58
N ILE A 183 -10.41 -19.95 21.83
CA ILE A 183 -11.48 -20.06 20.83
C ILE A 183 -11.87 -18.67 20.33
N GLU A 184 -12.17 -17.76 21.26
CA GLU A 184 -12.58 -16.39 20.93
C GLU A 184 -11.54 -15.70 20.04
N ARG A 185 -10.25 -15.76 20.42
CA ARG A 185 -9.17 -15.14 19.64
C ARG A 185 -8.89 -15.85 18.32
N THR A 186 -9.11 -17.15 18.25
CA THR A 186 -9.02 -17.90 16.99
C THR A 186 -10.09 -17.40 15.99
N VAL A 187 -11.33 -17.25 16.44
CA VAL A 187 -12.44 -16.78 15.60
C VAL A 187 -12.21 -15.34 15.12
N ASP A 188 -11.71 -14.46 16.00
CA ASP A 188 -11.37 -13.09 15.64
C ASP A 188 -10.27 -13.05 14.57
N LEU A 189 -9.16 -13.76 14.77
CA LEU A 189 -8.07 -13.85 13.79
C LEU A 189 -8.54 -14.43 12.45
N GLN A 190 -9.33 -15.51 12.46
CA GLN A 190 -9.92 -16.08 11.24
C GLN A 190 -10.82 -15.06 10.51
N THR A 191 -11.57 -14.25 11.24
CA THR A 191 -12.44 -13.21 10.67
C THR A 191 -11.62 -12.14 9.96
N LYS A 192 -10.53 -11.66 10.58
CA LYS A 192 -9.63 -10.67 9.97
C LYS A 192 -8.93 -11.23 8.73
N LEU A 193 -8.44 -12.48 8.78
CA LEU A 193 -7.81 -13.14 7.63
C LEU A 193 -8.78 -13.32 6.45
N ARG A 194 -10.03 -13.73 6.71
CA ARG A 194 -11.06 -13.83 5.66
C ARG A 194 -11.36 -12.47 5.02
N ARG A 195 -11.39 -11.38 5.80
CA ARG A 195 -11.56 -10.03 5.27
C ARG A 195 -10.41 -9.66 4.32
N VAL A 196 -9.17 -9.95 4.71
CA VAL A 196 -8.00 -9.72 3.83
C VAL A 196 -8.09 -10.57 2.56
N HIS A 197 -8.48 -11.84 2.66
CA HIS A 197 -8.69 -12.70 1.48
C HIS A 197 -9.77 -12.14 0.53
N LEU A 198 -10.87 -11.62 1.05
CA LEU A 198 -11.91 -10.99 0.23
C LEU A 198 -11.40 -9.71 -0.46
N ALA A 199 -10.54 -8.94 0.21
CA ALA A 199 -9.90 -7.75 -0.36
C ALA A 199 -8.80 -8.10 -1.38
N ARG A 200 -8.18 -9.28 -1.26
CA ARG A 200 -7.03 -9.78 -2.04
C ARG A 200 -7.23 -11.25 -2.45
N PRO A 201 -8.15 -11.54 -3.37
CA PRO A 201 -8.45 -12.92 -3.77
C PRO A 201 -7.28 -13.60 -4.52
N ASP A 202 -6.33 -12.82 -5.03
CA ASP A 202 -5.12 -13.27 -5.69
C ASP A 202 -4.02 -13.72 -4.71
N TRP A 203 -4.20 -13.49 -3.40
CA TRP A 203 -3.21 -13.86 -2.37
C TRP A 203 -3.58 -15.23 -1.78
N PRO A 204 -2.78 -16.28 -2.00
CA PRO A 204 -3.03 -17.60 -1.41
C PRO A 204 -2.75 -17.65 0.10
N GLU A 205 -1.89 -16.76 0.61
CA GLU A 205 -1.34 -16.83 1.96
C GLU A 205 -2.40 -16.76 3.07
N PRO A 206 -3.43 -15.88 3.00
CA PRO A 206 -4.52 -15.90 3.99
C PRO A 206 -5.25 -17.24 4.03
N THR A 207 -5.47 -17.88 2.89
CA THR A 207 -6.11 -19.20 2.83
C THR A 207 -5.22 -20.29 3.43
N GLU A 208 -3.91 -20.23 3.21
CA GLU A 208 -2.94 -21.15 3.81
C GLU A 208 -2.84 -21.00 5.34
N VAL A 209 -2.84 -19.75 5.84
CA VAL A 209 -2.88 -19.48 7.29
C VAL A 209 -4.19 -19.97 7.89
N LEU A 210 -5.34 -19.69 7.25
CA LEU A 210 -6.65 -20.19 7.68
C LEU A 210 -6.67 -21.72 7.73
N ALA A 211 -6.14 -22.40 6.70
CA ALA A 211 -6.08 -23.85 6.65
C ALA A 211 -5.19 -24.44 7.75
N ARG A 212 -4.15 -23.73 8.20
CA ARG A 212 -3.32 -24.13 9.35
C ARG A 212 -4.00 -23.86 10.68
N LEU A 213 -4.76 -22.76 10.81
CA LEU A 213 -5.59 -22.50 11.98
C LEU A 213 -6.67 -23.58 12.19
N ASP A 214 -7.06 -24.31 11.15
CA ASP A 214 -8.05 -25.40 11.25
C ASP A 214 -7.41 -26.80 11.48
N LYS A 215 -6.08 -26.92 11.45
CA LYS A 215 -5.34 -28.20 11.55
C LYS A 215 -4.57 -28.34 12.87
N GLU A 216 -4.26 -29.57 13.26
CA GLU A 216 -3.33 -29.85 14.36
C GLU A 216 -1.95 -29.22 14.14
N PRO A 217 -1.27 -28.75 15.20
CA PRO A 217 -1.67 -28.78 16.62
C PRO A 217 -2.51 -27.59 17.07
N LEU A 218 -2.96 -26.72 16.16
CA LEU A 218 -3.73 -25.52 16.45
C LEU A 218 -5.25 -25.76 16.23
N GLY A 219 -6.03 -24.70 16.35
CA GLY A 219 -7.45 -24.74 15.97
C GLY A 219 -8.35 -25.51 16.91
N ARG A 220 -9.25 -26.31 16.33
CA ARG A 220 -10.21 -27.14 17.08
C ARG A 220 -9.53 -28.11 18.04
N TYR A 221 -8.29 -28.50 17.75
CA TYR A 221 -7.51 -29.39 18.59
C TYR A 221 -6.95 -28.71 19.86
N LEU A 222 -6.98 -27.38 19.96
CA LEU A 222 -6.69 -26.69 21.23
C LEU A 222 -7.86 -26.82 22.22
N ILE A 223 -9.04 -27.22 21.76
CA ILE A 223 -10.27 -27.23 22.56
C ILE A 223 -10.53 -28.60 23.19
N ASP A 224 -9.83 -29.64 22.73
CA ASP A 224 -9.97 -31.00 23.25
C ASP A 224 -9.30 -31.13 24.63
N THR A 225 -10.02 -30.64 25.66
CA THR A 225 -9.64 -30.66 27.07
C THR A 225 -9.86 -32.02 27.72
N GLU A 226 -10.70 -32.89 27.13
CA GLU A 226 -10.95 -34.25 27.62
C GLU A 226 -9.66 -35.07 27.61
N ALA A 227 -8.72 -34.75 26.70
CA ALA A 227 -7.40 -35.35 26.66
C ALA A 227 -6.46 -34.91 27.80
N TRP A 228 -6.69 -33.78 28.50
CA TRP A 228 -5.69 -33.22 29.43
C TRP A 228 -5.39 -34.16 30.60
N ALA A 229 -6.42 -34.59 31.34
CA ALA A 229 -6.25 -35.46 32.50
C ALA A 229 -5.75 -36.86 32.11
N ALA A 230 -6.11 -37.33 30.92
CA ALA A 230 -5.75 -38.65 30.42
C ALA A 230 -4.32 -38.75 29.86
N LEU A 231 -3.69 -37.63 29.50
CA LEU A 231 -2.32 -37.63 28.97
C LEU A 231 -1.28 -37.71 30.09
N ASP A 232 -0.28 -38.58 29.90
CA ASP A 232 0.90 -38.62 30.74
C ASP A 232 1.72 -37.31 30.64
N PRO A 233 2.53 -36.96 31.66
CA PRO A 233 3.28 -35.71 31.69
C PRO A 233 4.17 -35.49 30.46
N LYS A 234 4.79 -36.54 29.92
CA LYS A 234 5.68 -36.43 28.75
C LYS A 234 4.88 -36.00 27.51
N ARG A 235 3.71 -36.61 27.27
CA ARG A 235 2.83 -36.21 26.16
C ARG A 235 2.28 -34.80 26.30
N ARG A 236 2.05 -34.32 27.53
CA ARG A 236 1.64 -32.91 27.77
C ARG A 236 2.74 -31.94 27.34
N VAL A 237 3.99 -32.22 27.73
CA VAL A 237 5.16 -31.42 27.31
C VAL A 237 5.33 -31.45 25.79
N GLU A 238 5.29 -32.63 25.16
CA GLU A 238 5.39 -32.77 23.70
C GLU A 238 4.29 -31.99 22.96
N ARG A 239 3.06 -31.98 23.49
CA ARG A 239 1.95 -31.19 22.94
C ARG A 239 2.22 -29.70 23.09
N GLY A 240 2.64 -29.23 24.27
CA GLY A 240 3.01 -27.84 24.50
C GLY A 240 4.10 -27.35 23.55
N THR A 241 5.17 -28.13 23.36
CA THR A 241 6.26 -27.81 22.43
C THR A 241 5.78 -27.73 20.97
N ARG A 242 4.93 -28.66 20.52
CA ARG A 242 4.34 -28.61 19.17
C ARG A 242 3.47 -27.37 18.97
N ILE A 243 2.69 -26.98 19.98
CA ILE A 243 1.89 -25.75 19.93
C ILE A 243 2.80 -24.52 19.76
N PHE A 244 3.88 -24.40 20.54
CA PHE A 244 4.83 -23.27 20.40
C PHE A 244 5.47 -23.21 19.01
N GLY A 245 5.95 -24.33 18.49
CA GLY A 245 6.57 -24.38 17.17
C GLY A 245 5.62 -23.96 16.05
N SER A 246 4.37 -24.43 16.10
CA SER A 246 3.35 -24.06 15.12
C SER A 246 2.87 -22.62 15.27
N LEU A 247 2.77 -22.11 16.51
CA LEU A 247 2.38 -20.73 16.78
C LEU A 247 3.38 -19.74 16.17
N ALA A 248 4.68 -19.91 16.37
CA ALA A 248 5.70 -19.01 15.87
C ALA A 248 5.73 -18.90 14.34
N ASN A 249 5.46 -20.01 13.63
CA ASN A 249 5.36 -19.98 12.18
C ASN A 249 4.07 -19.30 11.72
N LEU A 250 2.96 -19.54 12.43
CA LEU A 250 1.67 -18.95 12.09
C LEU A 250 1.64 -17.44 12.31
N THR A 251 2.18 -16.96 13.43
CA THR A 251 2.25 -15.52 13.75
C THR A 251 3.12 -14.79 12.74
N ARG A 252 4.31 -15.34 12.42
CA ARG A 252 5.19 -14.80 11.38
C ARG A 252 4.48 -14.65 10.04
N ASP A 253 3.74 -15.67 9.60
CA ASP A 253 3.07 -15.64 8.31
C ASP A 253 1.87 -14.67 8.31
N ALA A 254 1.13 -14.58 9.42
CA ALA A 254 0.04 -13.63 9.56
C ALA A 254 0.54 -12.17 9.62
N ASP A 255 1.66 -11.91 10.31
CA ASP A 255 2.31 -10.60 10.31
C ASP A 255 2.86 -10.22 8.95
N HIS A 256 3.41 -11.19 8.20
CA HIS A 256 3.83 -10.96 6.82
C HIS A 256 2.66 -10.57 5.92
N ILE A 257 1.49 -11.20 6.10
CA ILE A 257 0.25 -10.80 5.40
C ILE A 257 -0.16 -9.38 5.77
N ALA A 258 -0.16 -9.03 7.07
CA ALA A 258 -0.48 -7.67 7.53
C ALA A 258 0.46 -6.63 6.93
N TYR A 259 1.77 -6.90 6.95
CA TYR A 259 2.79 -6.04 6.37
C TYR A 259 2.59 -5.83 4.85
N ARG A 260 2.37 -6.91 4.09
CA ARG A 260 2.13 -6.82 2.64
C ARG A 260 0.83 -6.10 2.32
N HIS A 261 -0.21 -6.27 3.14
CA HIS A 261 -1.50 -5.59 2.96
C HIS A 261 -1.35 -4.06 3.06
N ASP A 262 -0.53 -3.60 4.01
CA ASP A 262 -0.17 -2.19 4.16
C ASP A 262 0.76 -1.68 3.03
N HIS A 263 1.68 -2.52 2.55
CA HIS A 263 2.75 -2.15 1.61
C HIS A 263 2.66 -2.85 0.23
N PRO A 264 1.58 -2.68 -0.55
CA PRO A 264 1.35 -3.45 -1.78
C PRO A 264 2.37 -3.18 -2.89
N ARG A 265 3.10 -2.06 -2.85
CA ARG A 265 4.11 -1.72 -3.86
C ARG A 265 5.39 -2.54 -3.74
N HIS A 266 5.71 -3.04 -2.55
CA HIS A 266 6.90 -3.87 -2.31
C HIS A 266 6.73 -5.31 -2.83
N ASN A 267 5.51 -5.71 -3.18
CA ASN A 267 5.19 -7.06 -3.64
C ASN A 267 5.69 -7.39 -5.07
N LYS A 268 6.17 -6.40 -5.82
CA LYS A 268 6.69 -6.63 -7.18
C LYS A 268 8.14 -7.06 -7.23
N GLN A 269 8.84 -7.08 -6.10
CA GLN A 269 10.18 -7.65 -6.04
C GLN A 269 10.01 -9.17 -6.03
N PRO A 270 10.36 -9.90 -7.11
CA PRO A 270 10.35 -11.35 -7.07
C PRO A 270 11.24 -11.74 -5.91
N GLU A 271 10.64 -12.41 -4.93
CA GLU A 271 11.33 -12.99 -3.81
C GLU A 271 12.37 -13.94 -4.39
N GLN A 272 13.60 -13.46 -4.57
CA GLN A 272 14.75 -14.29 -4.84
C GLN A 272 14.96 -15.10 -3.58
N ARG A 273 14.19 -16.17 -3.42
CA ARG A 273 14.47 -17.21 -2.44
C ARG A 273 15.90 -17.64 -2.72
N PRO A 274 16.86 -17.41 -1.81
CA PRO A 274 18.17 -17.99 -1.97
C PRO A 274 17.96 -19.49 -2.09
N ALA A 275 18.43 -20.09 -3.19
CA ALA A 275 18.37 -21.52 -3.39
C ALA A 275 18.99 -22.17 -2.15
N THR A 276 18.19 -22.96 -1.42
CA THR A 276 18.71 -23.76 -0.32
C THR A 276 19.84 -24.60 -0.89
N PRO A 277 21.09 -24.47 -0.40
CA PRO A 277 22.17 -25.31 -0.88
C PRO A 277 21.80 -26.77 -0.56
N GLU A 278 21.75 -27.60 -1.60
CA GLU A 278 21.69 -29.05 -1.40
C GLU A 278 22.97 -29.47 -0.69
N ILE A 279 22.86 -29.81 0.59
CA ILE A 279 23.91 -30.47 1.34
C ILE A 279 23.80 -31.95 0.97
N GLY A 280 24.69 -32.39 0.07
CA GLY A 280 24.94 -33.80 -0.22
C GLY A 280 25.77 -34.49 0.87
#